data_AF-A0A0K6HPF1-F1
#
_entry.id   AF-A0A0K6HPF1-F1
#
_cell.length_a   1.000
_cell.length_b   1.000
_cell.length_c   1.000
_cell.angle_alpha   90.00
_cell.angle_beta   90.00
_cell.angle_gamma   90.00
#
_symmetry.space_group_name_H-M   'P 1'
#
loop_
_entity.id
_entity.type
_entity.pdbx_description
1 polymer ?
#
loop_
_entity_poly.entity_id
_entity_poly.type
_entity_poly.pdbx_seq_one_letter_code
_entity_poly.pdbx_strand_id
1 'polypeptide(L)'
;MQFGSVPLAQAEGALLVHATRTADGLLKKGHRLTAADIEALAAAGLTDVTVARLEPGDVDENTAAQRLAKAAAGSGLIRDGVQTGRVNLHAEVNGVLVIDRQKVDAMNRIDPALTFATLPEFAAVNAGRMVATAKIIPYAVAEHHLAAAELAGTGAIRVAPYCARRVGLVATLLPQLKLVTMDKTRKVLERRLEASGSEVIAEHRVAHDRDAVGEALAALKRQGADFFVLFGASAIADRRDILPAAIEQAGGRVIHFGMPVDPGNLMLLGELDGMPVIGAPGCARSPAENGFDWVLNRLLAGLPVTPEVVTGLGVGGLLMEIASRPQPRQQGAGKFSAASASGRYGGIILAAGSSSRMAGGNKLLAQLDGKSVIRHVIDAAEASQLEKVILVTGHMAERVIGEADGSRVRAVINPGFAEGMASSIRLGLRALPDNLDGVVILLGDMPRITGAMIDALIAAHDRSEGHLIVLATAERKRGNPVLIDTRFREDLMQLQGDTGARHLIGAHDDVCTEVELGRAARLDLDTRESLAAEGGVLTEG
;
A
#
# COMPACT_ATOMS: atom_id res chain seq x y z
N MET A 1 -11.35 -42.00 -3.36
CA MET A 1 -12.19 -41.52 -4.47
C MET A 1 -11.64 -41.96 -5.81
N GLN A 2 -12.52 -42.38 -6.72
CA GLN A 2 -12.22 -42.59 -8.14
C GLN A 2 -12.57 -41.34 -8.95
N PHE A 3 -11.66 -40.93 -9.83
CA PHE A 3 -11.82 -39.77 -10.70
C PHE A 3 -11.45 -40.16 -12.13
N GLY A 4 -12.31 -39.87 -13.10
CA GLY A 4 -12.02 -40.13 -14.50
C GLY A 4 -13.25 -40.06 -15.40
N SER A 5 -13.03 -40.19 -16.72
CA SER A 5 -14.14 -40.35 -17.66
C SER A 5 -14.70 -41.76 -17.58
N VAL A 6 -16.03 -41.86 -17.48
CA VAL A 6 -16.75 -43.13 -17.49
C VAL A 6 -17.86 -43.11 -18.53
N PRO A 7 -18.24 -44.26 -19.12
CA PRO A 7 -19.42 -44.35 -19.97
C PRO A 7 -20.66 -43.85 -19.22
N LEU A 8 -21.59 -43.18 -19.91
CA LEU A 8 -22.83 -42.65 -19.29
C LEU A 8 -23.62 -43.70 -18.51
N ALA A 9 -23.66 -44.95 -19.01
CA ALA A 9 -24.31 -46.07 -18.34
C ALA A 9 -23.72 -46.42 -16.95
N GLN A 10 -22.52 -45.93 -16.63
CA GLN A 10 -21.82 -46.15 -15.36
C GLN A 10 -21.71 -44.86 -14.52
N ALA A 11 -22.29 -43.76 -14.99
CA ALA A 11 -22.15 -42.44 -14.36
C ALA A 11 -23.23 -42.15 -13.29
N GLU A 12 -24.33 -42.91 -13.24
CA GLU A 12 -25.38 -42.72 -12.25
C GLU A 12 -24.83 -42.82 -10.81
N GLY A 13 -25.26 -41.88 -9.97
CA GLY A 13 -24.87 -41.73 -8.57
C GLY A 13 -23.51 -41.05 -8.36
N ALA A 14 -22.71 -40.85 -9.41
CA ALA A 14 -21.42 -40.16 -9.33
C ALA A 14 -21.58 -38.63 -9.40
N LEU A 15 -20.54 -37.91 -8.97
CA LEU A 15 -20.52 -36.45 -8.99
C LEU A 15 -19.96 -35.94 -10.32
N LEU A 16 -20.71 -35.08 -11.00
CA LEU A 16 -20.31 -34.49 -12.27
C LEU A 16 -19.12 -33.52 -12.08
N VAL A 17 -18.04 -33.71 -12.85
CA VAL A 17 -16.80 -32.93 -12.65
C VAL A 17 -16.85 -31.56 -13.33
N HIS A 18 -17.38 -31.50 -14.55
CA HIS A 18 -17.49 -30.27 -15.33
C HIS A 18 -18.95 -29.89 -15.49
N ALA A 19 -19.27 -28.60 -15.41
CA ALA A 19 -20.64 -28.17 -15.67
C ALA A 19 -20.99 -28.49 -17.14
N THR A 20 -22.10 -29.18 -17.36
CA THR A 20 -22.48 -29.68 -18.69
C THR A 20 -23.88 -29.19 -19.02
N ARG A 21 -24.05 -28.64 -20.22
CA ARG A 21 -25.34 -28.13 -20.71
C ARG A 21 -26.10 -29.26 -21.40
N THR A 22 -27.35 -29.44 -21.03
CA THR A 22 -28.32 -30.36 -21.65
C THR A 22 -29.46 -29.54 -22.27
N ALA A 23 -30.41 -30.21 -22.94
CA ALA A 23 -31.62 -29.54 -23.44
C ALA A 23 -32.46 -28.93 -22.30
N ASP A 24 -32.43 -29.54 -21.11
CA ASP A 24 -33.22 -29.15 -19.94
C ASP A 24 -32.54 -28.10 -19.05
N GLY A 25 -31.28 -27.73 -19.33
CA GLY A 25 -30.57 -26.68 -18.61
C GLY A 25 -29.09 -26.95 -18.38
N LEU A 26 -28.51 -26.31 -17.36
CA LEU A 26 -27.10 -26.50 -16.99
C LEU A 26 -27.00 -27.40 -15.75
N LEU A 27 -26.40 -28.58 -15.92
CA LEU A 27 -25.97 -29.41 -14.80
C LEU A 27 -24.70 -28.80 -14.21
N LYS A 28 -24.74 -28.43 -12.93
CA LYS A 28 -23.62 -27.77 -12.26
C LYS A 28 -22.52 -28.77 -11.89
N LYS A 29 -21.29 -28.28 -11.78
CA LYS A 29 -20.18 -29.02 -11.17
C LYS A 29 -20.59 -29.50 -9.77
N GLY A 30 -20.29 -30.76 -9.45
CA GLY A 30 -20.61 -31.40 -8.17
C GLY A 30 -22.06 -31.92 -8.09
N HIS A 31 -22.85 -31.78 -9.16
CA HIS A 31 -24.19 -32.38 -9.23
C HIS A 31 -24.09 -33.91 -9.18
N ARG A 32 -24.91 -34.55 -8.34
CA ARG A 32 -25.00 -36.00 -8.26
C ARG A 32 -25.93 -36.49 -9.37
N LEU A 33 -25.37 -37.21 -10.34
CA LEU A 33 -26.10 -37.65 -11.53
C LEU A 33 -27.19 -38.65 -11.17
N THR A 34 -28.42 -38.35 -11.57
CA THR A 34 -29.59 -39.23 -11.51
C THR A 34 -29.79 -39.95 -12.85
N ALA A 35 -30.62 -41.00 -12.88
CA ALA A 35 -30.98 -41.66 -14.14
C ALA A 35 -31.51 -40.67 -15.22
N ALA A 36 -32.32 -39.68 -14.82
CA ALA A 36 -32.83 -38.65 -15.72
C ALA A 36 -31.72 -37.74 -16.27
N ASP A 37 -30.71 -37.41 -15.46
CA ASP A 37 -29.55 -36.65 -15.93
C ASP A 37 -28.75 -37.44 -16.98
N ILE A 38 -28.63 -38.77 -16.80
CA ILE A 38 -27.95 -39.64 -17.75
C ILE A 38 -28.68 -39.65 -19.11
N GLU A 39 -30.00 -39.77 -19.10
CA GLU A 39 -30.81 -39.68 -20.32
C GLU A 39 -30.68 -38.32 -21.01
N ALA A 40 -30.72 -37.23 -20.24
CA ALA A 40 -30.56 -35.87 -20.77
C ALA A 40 -29.16 -35.63 -21.38
N LEU A 41 -28.11 -36.17 -20.75
CA LEU A 41 -26.74 -36.13 -21.27
C LEU A 41 -26.59 -36.96 -22.56
N ALA A 42 -27.21 -38.14 -22.61
CA ALA A 42 -27.22 -38.97 -23.82
C ALA A 42 -27.96 -38.29 -24.97
N ALA A 43 -29.10 -37.66 -24.69
CA ALA A 43 -29.87 -36.88 -25.66
C ALA A 43 -29.09 -35.65 -26.16
N ALA A 44 -28.20 -35.09 -25.35
CA ALA A 44 -27.26 -34.04 -25.74
C ALA A 44 -26.07 -34.56 -26.58
N GLY A 45 -26.01 -35.86 -26.86
CA GLY A 45 -25.01 -36.49 -27.72
C GLY A 45 -23.73 -36.91 -27.00
N LEU A 46 -23.68 -36.89 -25.67
CA LEU A 46 -22.54 -37.40 -24.92
C LEU A 46 -22.57 -38.93 -24.82
N THR A 47 -21.39 -39.55 -24.81
CA THR A 47 -21.20 -41.00 -24.64
C THR A 47 -20.54 -41.35 -23.31
N ASP A 48 -19.73 -40.44 -22.80
CA ASP A 48 -18.97 -40.53 -21.58
C ASP A 48 -18.95 -39.17 -20.87
N VAL A 49 -18.65 -39.21 -19.58
CA VAL A 49 -18.61 -38.03 -18.74
C VAL A 49 -17.55 -38.20 -17.65
N THR A 50 -16.83 -37.13 -17.35
CA THR A 50 -15.88 -37.11 -16.24
C THR A 50 -16.62 -36.97 -14.91
N VAL A 51 -16.44 -37.97 -14.05
CA VAL A 51 -17.11 -38.05 -12.76
C VAL A 51 -16.12 -38.28 -11.62
N ALA A 52 -16.57 -37.95 -10.41
CA ALA A 52 -15.94 -38.33 -9.18
C ALA A 52 -16.86 -39.28 -8.39
N ARG A 53 -16.35 -40.45 -8.00
CA ARG A 53 -17.09 -41.46 -7.21
C ARG A 53 -16.39 -41.65 -5.87
N LEU A 54 -17.13 -41.42 -4.79
CA LEU A 54 -16.65 -41.65 -3.43
C LEU A 54 -16.49 -43.16 -3.19
N GLU A 55 -15.42 -43.53 -2.53
CA GLU A 55 -15.13 -44.90 -2.11
C GLU A 55 -15.51 -45.12 -0.63
N PRO A 56 -15.71 -46.37 -0.18
CA PRO A 56 -15.89 -46.66 1.23
C PRO A 56 -14.74 -46.08 2.07
N GLY A 57 -15.06 -45.22 3.03
CA GLY A 57 -14.07 -44.51 3.86
C GLY A 57 -13.69 -43.11 3.36
N ASP A 58 -14.26 -42.64 2.25
CA ASP A 58 -14.17 -41.22 1.86
C ASP A 58 -15.18 -40.35 2.63
N VAL A 59 -14.78 -39.11 2.92
CA VAL A 59 -15.59 -38.04 3.51
C VAL A 59 -15.80 -36.96 2.46
N ASP A 60 -17.04 -36.53 2.24
CA ASP A 60 -17.33 -35.48 1.27
C ASP A 60 -16.64 -34.15 1.61
N GLU A 61 -16.39 -33.35 0.57
CA GLU A 61 -15.64 -32.08 0.67
C GLU A 61 -16.18 -31.11 1.72
N ASN A 62 -17.50 -31.04 1.90
CA ASN A 62 -18.11 -30.07 2.80
C ASN A 62 -17.96 -30.53 4.25
N THR A 63 -18.26 -31.80 4.52
CA THR A 63 -18.06 -32.40 5.84
C THR A 63 -16.58 -32.33 6.25
N ALA A 64 -15.68 -32.65 5.33
CA ALA A 64 -14.24 -32.59 5.57
C ALA A 64 -13.74 -31.16 5.83
N ALA A 65 -14.19 -30.15 5.08
CA ALA A 65 -13.82 -28.75 5.29
C ALA A 65 -14.28 -28.24 6.67
N GLN A 66 -15.50 -28.58 7.08
CA GLN A 66 -16.06 -28.20 8.39
C GLN A 66 -15.28 -28.81 9.55
N ARG A 67 -14.95 -30.09 9.43
CA ARG A 67 -14.15 -30.85 10.40
C ARG A 67 -12.75 -30.24 10.56
N LEU A 68 -12.06 -30.03 9.44
CA LEU A 68 -10.72 -29.43 9.43
C LEU A 68 -10.71 -28.02 10.04
N ALA A 69 -11.65 -27.15 9.63
CA ALA A 69 -11.78 -25.80 10.17
C ALA A 69 -12.12 -25.81 11.66
N LYS A 70 -12.97 -26.72 12.11
CA LYS A 70 -13.33 -26.87 13.53
C LYS A 70 -12.13 -27.30 14.37
N ALA A 71 -11.36 -28.27 13.89
CA ALA A 71 -10.16 -28.72 14.61
C ALA A 71 -9.13 -27.61 14.74
N ALA A 72 -8.89 -26.85 13.66
CA ALA A 72 -7.90 -25.77 13.65
C ALA A 72 -8.27 -24.55 14.52
N ALA A 73 -9.55 -24.24 14.67
CA ALA A 73 -10.02 -23.04 15.33
C ALA A 73 -9.89 -23.11 16.87
N GLY A 74 -9.15 -22.17 17.44
CA GLY A 74 -9.13 -21.83 18.86
C GLY A 74 -10.06 -20.65 19.20
N SER A 75 -9.74 -19.92 20.27
CA SER A 75 -10.56 -18.81 20.78
C SER A 75 -10.58 -17.57 19.86
N GLY A 76 -11.66 -16.79 19.92
CA GLY A 76 -11.80 -15.51 19.22
C GLY A 76 -12.05 -15.65 17.71
N LEU A 77 -12.61 -16.77 17.28
CA LEU A 77 -12.85 -17.10 15.87
C LEU A 77 -14.30 -17.52 15.64
N ILE A 78 -14.88 -17.00 14.56
CA ILE A 78 -16.18 -17.42 14.02
C ILE A 78 -15.92 -18.21 12.74
N ARG A 79 -16.76 -19.22 12.49
CA ARG A 79 -16.74 -20.02 11.26
C ARG A 79 -17.92 -19.62 10.38
N ASP A 80 -17.66 -19.45 9.09
CA ASP A 80 -18.71 -19.33 8.09
C ASP A 80 -19.42 -20.67 7.84
N GLY A 81 -20.54 -20.61 7.11
CA GLY A 81 -21.16 -21.78 6.51
C GLY A 81 -20.23 -22.45 5.48
N VAL A 82 -20.45 -23.74 5.23
CA VAL A 82 -19.66 -24.48 4.23
C VAL A 82 -20.22 -24.27 2.83
N GLN A 83 -19.33 -24.05 1.87
CA GLN A 83 -19.71 -23.99 0.46
C GLN A 83 -18.60 -24.57 -0.41
N THR A 84 -18.94 -25.56 -1.26
CA THR A 84 -18.02 -26.14 -2.25
C THR A 84 -16.68 -26.58 -1.62
N GLY A 85 -16.73 -27.32 -0.52
CA GLY A 85 -15.55 -27.82 0.18
C GLY A 85 -14.71 -26.75 0.87
N ARG A 86 -15.25 -25.55 1.12
CA ARG A 86 -14.54 -24.45 1.79
C ARG A 86 -15.26 -23.99 3.05
N VAL A 87 -14.50 -23.71 4.10
CA VAL A 87 -14.95 -23.01 5.31
C VAL A 87 -13.96 -21.90 5.64
N ASN A 88 -14.45 -20.68 5.80
CA ASN A 88 -13.64 -19.54 6.22
C ASN A 88 -13.74 -19.33 7.73
N LEU A 89 -12.66 -18.83 8.31
CA LEU A 89 -12.54 -18.46 9.70
C LEU A 89 -12.35 -16.94 9.78
N HIS A 90 -13.15 -16.30 10.61
CA HIS A 90 -13.20 -14.85 10.79
C HIS A 90 -12.84 -14.49 12.23
N ALA A 91 -12.18 -13.36 12.43
CA ALA A 91 -11.96 -12.83 13.77
C ALA A 91 -13.29 -12.45 14.41
N GLU A 92 -13.55 -12.94 15.62
CA GLU A 92 -14.74 -12.58 16.41
C GLU A 92 -14.61 -11.16 17.00
N VAL A 93 -13.39 -10.78 17.33
CA VAL A 93 -13.03 -9.57 18.07
C VAL A 93 -11.83 -8.90 17.42
N ASN A 94 -11.62 -7.61 17.72
CA ASN A 94 -10.37 -6.94 17.35
C ASN A 94 -9.21 -7.54 18.16
N GLY A 95 -8.08 -7.79 17.50
CA GLY A 95 -6.95 -8.41 18.16
C GLY A 95 -5.80 -8.75 17.23
N VAL A 96 -4.96 -9.68 17.68
CA VAL A 96 -3.80 -10.19 16.96
C VAL A 96 -3.97 -11.68 16.66
N LEU A 97 -3.82 -12.08 15.40
CA LEU A 97 -3.85 -13.48 14.99
C LEU A 97 -2.62 -14.22 15.52
N VAL A 98 -2.83 -15.30 16.26
CA VAL A 98 -1.76 -16.17 16.77
C VAL A 98 -1.86 -17.53 16.09
N ILE A 99 -0.74 -18.01 15.57
CA ILE A 99 -0.67 -19.22 14.74
C ILE A 99 0.42 -20.13 15.31
N ASP A 100 0.07 -21.39 15.55
CA ASP A 100 1.04 -22.45 15.70
C ASP A 100 1.44 -22.94 14.32
N ARG A 101 2.54 -22.37 13.79
CA ARG A 101 3.03 -22.68 12.45
C ARG A 101 3.33 -24.17 12.27
N GLN A 102 3.83 -24.84 13.31
CA GLN A 102 4.16 -26.26 13.21
C GLN A 102 2.90 -27.11 13.00
N LYS A 103 1.81 -26.79 13.69
CA LYS A 103 0.52 -27.46 13.51
C LYS A 103 -0.08 -27.20 12.14
N VAL A 104 -0.12 -25.94 11.68
CA VAL A 104 -0.63 -25.61 10.34
C VAL A 104 0.16 -26.35 9.25
N ASP A 105 1.48 -26.34 9.35
CA ASP A 105 2.34 -27.05 8.42
C ASP A 105 2.11 -28.58 8.49
N ALA A 106 1.97 -29.15 9.68
CA ALA A 106 1.71 -30.58 9.87
C ALA A 106 0.38 -31.01 9.25
N MET A 107 -0.69 -30.21 9.41
CA MET A 107 -1.98 -30.45 8.75
C MET A 107 -1.84 -30.52 7.23
N ASN A 108 -1.18 -29.51 6.65
CA ASN A 108 -1.04 -29.38 5.19
C ASN A 108 -0.13 -30.46 4.57
N ARG A 109 0.75 -31.10 5.35
CA ARG A 109 1.63 -32.18 4.88
C ARG A 109 0.94 -33.54 4.80
N ILE A 110 -0.25 -33.71 5.39
CA ILE A 110 -0.92 -35.02 5.45
C ILE A 110 -1.33 -35.52 4.07
N ASP A 111 -2.06 -34.71 3.32
CA ASP A 111 -2.55 -35.07 1.98
C ASP A 111 -2.79 -33.79 1.15
N PRO A 112 -2.36 -33.74 -0.13
CA PRO A 112 -2.56 -32.57 -0.99
C PRO A 112 -4.03 -32.22 -1.26
N ALA A 113 -4.99 -33.11 -1.00
CA ALA A 113 -6.42 -32.83 -1.05
C ALA A 113 -6.87 -31.85 0.05
N LEU A 114 -6.15 -31.78 1.16
CA LEU A 114 -6.43 -30.96 2.32
C LEU A 114 -5.57 -29.69 2.28
N THR A 115 -6.20 -28.52 2.37
CA THR A 115 -5.46 -27.26 2.50
C THR A 115 -6.04 -26.40 3.61
N PHE A 116 -5.15 -25.82 4.40
CA PHE A 116 -5.46 -24.84 5.44
C PHE A 116 -4.51 -23.66 5.30
N ALA A 117 -5.06 -22.49 4.99
CA ALA A 117 -4.30 -21.26 4.77
C ALA A 117 -4.71 -20.18 5.76
N THR A 118 -3.77 -19.33 6.15
CA THR A 118 -3.96 -18.25 7.13
C THR A 118 -3.44 -16.92 6.59
N LEU A 119 -3.86 -15.80 7.20
CA LEU A 119 -3.08 -14.56 7.16
C LEU A 119 -1.70 -14.76 7.82
N PRO A 120 -0.77 -13.79 7.67
CA PRO A 120 0.49 -13.82 8.38
C PRO A 120 0.31 -13.94 9.90
N GLU A 121 1.24 -14.65 10.54
CA GLU A 121 1.30 -14.75 11.99
C GLU A 121 1.45 -13.35 12.61
N PHE A 122 0.72 -13.09 13.70
CA PHE A 122 0.65 -11.79 14.38
C PHE A 122 0.05 -10.64 13.58
N ALA A 123 -0.67 -10.92 12.48
CA ALA A 123 -1.47 -9.91 11.81
C ALA A 123 -2.48 -9.26 12.79
N ALA A 124 -2.52 -7.94 12.81
CA ALA A 124 -3.59 -7.18 13.45
C ALA A 124 -4.89 -7.36 12.66
N VAL A 125 -5.97 -7.68 13.35
CA VAL A 125 -7.26 -8.01 12.73
C VAL A 125 -8.40 -7.29 13.44
N ASN A 126 -9.37 -6.85 12.66
CA ASN A 126 -10.64 -6.33 13.17
C ASN A 126 -11.69 -7.45 13.16
N ALA A 127 -12.69 -7.34 14.03
CA ALA A 127 -13.84 -8.24 14.04
C ALA A 127 -14.47 -8.36 12.64
N GLY A 128 -14.82 -9.57 12.25
CA GLY A 128 -15.35 -9.91 10.92
C GLY A 128 -14.29 -10.11 9.83
N ARG A 129 -13.00 -9.77 10.06
CA ARG A 129 -11.94 -10.03 9.08
C ARG A 129 -11.72 -11.53 8.92
N MET A 130 -11.74 -12.03 7.68
CA MET A 130 -11.32 -13.39 7.37
C MET A 130 -9.82 -13.56 7.68
N VAL A 131 -9.49 -14.54 8.50
CA VAL A 131 -8.12 -14.81 8.97
C VAL A 131 -7.56 -16.15 8.51
N ALA A 132 -8.42 -17.11 8.16
CA ALA A 132 -8.00 -18.40 7.64
C ALA A 132 -9.10 -19.08 6.80
N THR A 133 -8.72 -20.09 6.02
CA THR A 133 -9.64 -20.88 5.20
C THR A 133 -9.20 -22.33 5.15
N ALA A 134 -10.14 -23.24 5.39
CA ALA A 134 -9.99 -24.67 5.16
C ALA A 134 -10.62 -25.00 3.80
N LYS A 135 -9.88 -25.70 2.94
CA LYS A 135 -10.34 -26.07 1.60
C LYS A 135 -9.98 -27.52 1.29
N ILE A 136 -11.01 -28.29 0.95
CA ILE A 136 -10.87 -29.59 0.32
C ILE A 136 -10.91 -29.38 -1.20
N ILE A 137 -9.85 -29.80 -1.87
CA ILE A 137 -9.66 -29.58 -3.31
C ILE A 137 -10.50 -30.54 -4.16
N PRO A 138 -10.41 -31.87 -3.96
CA PRO A 138 -11.32 -32.84 -4.60
C PRO A 138 -12.69 -32.87 -3.90
N TYR A 139 -13.65 -33.62 -4.46
CA TYR A 139 -15.01 -33.71 -3.88
C TYR A 139 -15.09 -34.53 -2.59
N ALA A 140 -13.99 -35.21 -2.21
CA ALA A 140 -13.90 -36.01 -1.01
C ALA A 140 -12.44 -36.31 -0.66
N VAL A 141 -12.20 -36.70 0.59
CA VAL A 141 -10.89 -37.11 1.11
C VAL A 141 -11.03 -38.35 1.96
N ALA A 142 -10.00 -39.19 2.03
CA ALA A 142 -10.04 -40.38 2.87
C ALA A 142 -10.11 -40.02 4.36
N GLU A 143 -10.98 -40.72 5.11
CA GLU A 143 -11.24 -40.48 6.54
C GLU A 143 -9.96 -40.49 7.38
N HIS A 144 -9.04 -41.41 7.11
CA HIS A 144 -7.80 -41.53 7.88
C HIS A 144 -6.86 -40.33 7.66
N HIS A 145 -6.83 -39.75 6.45
CA HIS A 145 -6.09 -38.50 6.19
C HIS A 145 -6.75 -37.32 6.89
N LEU A 146 -8.08 -37.20 6.83
CA LEU A 146 -8.81 -36.14 7.52
C LEU A 146 -8.59 -36.20 9.05
N ALA A 147 -8.75 -37.38 9.65
CA ALA A 147 -8.56 -37.57 11.10
C ALA A 147 -7.13 -37.23 11.55
N ALA A 148 -6.12 -37.61 10.77
CA ALA A 148 -4.74 -37.24 11.04
C ALA A 148 -4.52 -35.72 10.96
N ALA A 149 -5.12 -35.04 9.99
CA ALA A 149 -5.04 -33.59 9.85
C ALA A 149 -5.78 -32.85 10.98
N GLU A 150 -6.95 -33.32 11.42
CA GLU A 150 -7.67 -32.77 12.58
C GLU A 150 -6.81 -32.83 13.85
N LEU A 151 -6.19 -33.99 14.11
CA LEU A 151 -5.32 -34.18 15.27
C LEU A 151 -4.09 -33.27 15.20
N ALA A 152 -3.40 -33.23 14.06
CA ALA A 152 -2.24 -32.37 13.85
C ALA A 152 -2.58 -30.88 14.01
N GLY A 153 -3.79 -30.49 13.61
CA GLY A 153 -4.24 -29.10 13.57
C GLY A 153 -4.91 -28.57 14.82
N THR A 154 -5.11 -29.38 15.86
CA THR A 154 -6.00 -29.01 16.95
C THR A 154 -5.57 -27.70 17.64
N GLY A 155 -6.43 -26.69 17.57
CA GLY A 155 -6.21 -25.34 18.11
C GLY A 155 -5.01 -24.62 17.49
N ALA A 156 -4.73 -24.86 16.21
CA ALA A 156 -3.59 -24.27 15.50
C ALA A 156 -3.66 -22.74 15.39
N ILE A 157 -4.85 -22.14 15.42
CA ILE A 157 -4.98 -20.69 15.33
C ILE A 157 -5.95 -20.12 16.36
N ARG A 158 -5.71 -18.88 16.80
CA ARG A 158 -6.64 -18.12 17.66
C ARG A 158 -6.46 -16.63 17.44
N VAL A 159 -7.41 -15.81 17.87
CA VAL A 159 -7.22 -14.36 17.98
C VAL A 159 -6.98 -14.00 19.45
N ALA A 160 -5.88 -13.28 19.72
CA ALA A 160 -5.62 -12.65 21.00
C ALA A 160 -6.37 -11.31 21.04
N PRO A 161 -7.44 -11.16 21.85
CA PRO A 161 -8.17 -9.91 21.92
C PRO A 161 -7.29 -8.77 22.43
N TYR A 162 -7.50 -7.57 21.90
CA TYR A 162 -6.89 -6.38 22.49
C TYR A 162 -7.42 -6.12 23.91
N CYS A 163 -6.55 -5.58 24.75
CA CYS A 163 -6.86 -5.05 26.07
C CYS A 163 -6.71 -3.52 26.00
N ALA A 164 -7.78 -2.80 26.30
CA ALA A 164 -7.74 -1.33 26.38
C ALA A 164 -6.70 -0.87 27.41
N ARG A 165 -5.88 0.10 27.03
CA ARG A 165 -4.82 0.69 27.86
C ARG A 165 -5.01 2.20 28.01
N ARG A 166 -4.52 2.71 29.13
CA ARG A 166 -4.40 4.15 29.40
C ARG A 166 -2.99 4.58 29.08
N VAL A 167 -2.82 5.13 27.88
CA VAL A 167 -1.52 5.47 27.31
C VAL A 167 -1.07 6.84 27.79
N GLY A 168 0.11 6.91 28.41
CA GLY A 168 0.82 8.14 28.67
C GLY A 168 1.78 8.45 27.53
N LEU A 169 1.66 9.65 26.95
CA LEU A 169 2.52 10.11 25.85
C LEU A 169 3.56 11.10 26.38
N VAL A 170 4.85 10.82 26.17
CA VAL A 170 5.92 11.82 26.35
C VAL A 170 6.45 12.20 24.98
N ALA A 171 6.52 13.49 24.70
CA ALA A 171 7.11 14.00 23.47
C ALA A 171 8.19 15.03 23.82
N THR A 172 9.44 14.73 23.44
CA THR A 172 10.56 15.63 23.74
C THR A 172 10.69 16.75 22.71
N LEU A 173 11.32 17.85 23.11
CA LEU A 173 11.44 19.09 22.35
C LEU A 173 12.91 19.46 22.07
N LEU A 174 13.18 19.85 20.82
CA LEU A 174 14.37 20.58 20.40
C LEU A 174 13.94 21.85 19.65
N PRO A 175 14.76 22.93 19.62
CA PRO A 175 14.37 24.21 19.04
C PRO A 175 13.87 24.15 17.58
N GLN A 176 14.36 23.18 16.82
CA GLN A 176 14.04 23.01 15.40
C GLN A 176 12.71 22.27 15.17
N LEU A 177 12.14 21.62 16.21
CA LEU A 177 10.93 20.82 16.07
C LEU A 177 9.67 21.69 16.22
N LYS A 178 8.85 21.73 15.17
CA LYS A 178 7.58 22.47 15.16
C LYS A 178 6.53 21.76 16.03
N LEU A 179 5.80 22.53 16.85
CA LEU A 179 4.69 22.01 17.67
C LEU A 179 3.60 21.30 16.84
N VAL A 180 3.34 21.78 15.62
CA VAL A 180 2.38 21.17 14.68
C VAL A 180 2.74 19.71 14.36
N THR A 181 4.03 19.38 14.31
CA THR A 181 4.49 17.99 14.09
C THR A 181 4.10 17.08 15.25
N MET A 182 4.10 17.61 16.48
CA MET A 182 3.72 16.87 17.68
C MET A 182 2.22 16.64 17.72
N ASP A 183 1.41 17.65 17.36
CA ASP A 183 -0.04 17.50 17.26
C ASP A 183 -0.42 16.42 16.23
N LYS A 184 0.29 16.38 15.08
CA LYS A 184 0.14 15.30 14.10
C LYS A 184 0.54 13.94 14.67
N THR A 185 1.66 13.88 15.39
CA THR A 185 2.17 12.64 16.00
C THR A 185 1.16 12.04 16.98
N ARG A 186 0.57 12.88 17.85
CA ARG A 186 -0.48 12.47 18.78
C ARG A 186 -1.70 11.90 18.04
N LYS A 187 -2.20 12.61 17.03
CA LYS A 187 -3.36 12.13 16.23
C LYS A 187 -3.09 10.79 15.55
N VAL A 188 -1.87 10.59 15.03
CA VAL A 188 -1.47 9.31 14.44
C VAL A 188 -1.45 8.20 15.50
N LEU A 189 -0.88 8.46 16.68
CA LEU A 189 -0.90 7.49 17.77
C LEU A 189 -2.33 7.16 18.24
N GLU A 190 -3.18 8.18 18.44
CA GLU A 190 -4.58 7.99 18.81
C GLU A 190 -5.31 7.08 17.79
N ARG A 191 -5.10 7.33 16.49
CA ARG A 191 -5.67 6.48 15.44
C ARG A 191 -5.16 5.04 15.48
N ARG A 192 -3.88 4.82 15.82
CA ARG A 192 -3.32 3.47 16.00
C ARG A 192 -3.93 2.74 17.21
N LEU A 193 -4.38 3.48 18.22
CA LEU A 193 -4.95 2.92 19.45
C LEU A 193 -6.46 2.59 19.32
N GLU A 194 -7.19 3.22 18.39
CA GLU A 194 -8.64 3.06 18.19
C GLU A 194 -9.09 1.58 18.18
N ALA A 195 -8.44 0.74 17.38
CA ALA A 195 -8.83 -0.66 17.21
C ALA A 195 -8.75 -1.49 18.51
N SER A 196 -7.87 -1.07 19.43
CA SER A 196 -7.68 -1.71 20.73
C SER A 196 -8.59 -1.16 21.84
N GLY A 197 -9.29 -0.05 21.56
CA GLY A 197 -10.03 0.70 22.57
C GLY A 197 -9.14 1.41 23.59
N SER A 198 -7.84 1.56 23.31
CA SER A 198 -6.90 2.29 24.17
C SER A 198 -6.97 3.78 23.91
N GLU A 199 -6.61 4.58 24.91
CA GLU A 199 -6.70 6.04 24.84
C GLU A 199 -5.42 6.73 25.36
N VAL A 200 -5.08 7.88 24.78
CA VAL A 200 -4.01 8.74 25.33
C VAL A 200 -4.61 9.61 26.43
N ILE A 201 -4.42 9.23 27.70
CA ILE A 201 -5.02 9.94 28.84
C ILE A 201 -4.34 11.28 29.13
N ALA A 202 -3.07 11.42 28.77
CA ALA A 202 -2.28 12.63 28.97
C ALA A 202 -1.05 12.64 28.07
N GLU A 203 -0.60 13.86 27.74
CA GLU A 203 0.63 14.11 26.99
C GLU A 203 1.50 15.11 27.76
N HIS A 204 2.78 14.79 27.93
CA HIS A 204 3.78 15.70 28.49
C HIS A 204 4.80 16.05 27.42
N ARG A 205 4.89 17.35 27.10
CA ARG A 205 5.89 17.89 26.17
C ARG A 205 7.03 18.50 26.96
N VAL A 206 8.20 17.89 26.90
CA VAL A 206 9.34 18.23 27.77
C VAL A 206 10.60 18.50 26.99
N ALA A 207 11.60 19.12 27.61
CA ALA A 207 12.92 19.27 27.01
C ALA A 207 13.48 17.89 26.60
N HIS A 208 14.27 17.83 25.54
CA HIS A 208 15.01 16.62 25.16
C HIS A 208 16.19 16.39 26.11
N ASP A 209 15.83 16.03 27.35
CA ASP A 209 16.70 15.88 28.50
C ASP A 209 16.25 14.68 29.36
N ARG A 210 17.20 14.03 30.03
CA ARG A 210 16.96 12.78 30.76
C ARG A 210 16.07 12.99 31.98
N ASP A 211 16.36 14.02 32.78
CA ASP A 211 15.63 14.31 34.01
C ASP A 211 14.18 14.70 33.67
N ALA A 212 14.01 15.56 32.66
CA ALA A 212 12.69 16.01 32.21
C ALA A 212 11.81 14.85 31.71
N VAL A 213 12.37 13.87 30.99
CA VAL A 213 11.63 12.67 30.54
C VAL A 213 11.29 11.76 31.72
N GLY A 214 12.20 11.55 32.66
CA GLY A 214 11.96 10.76 33.87
C GLY A 214 10.84 11.34 34.73
N GLU A 215 10.82 12.66 34.93
CA GLU A 215 9.76 13.37 35.64
C GLU A 215 8.41 13.26 34.93
N ALA A 216 8.39 13.37 33.60
CA ALA A 216 7.17 13.20 32.80
C ALA A 216 6.58 11.79 32.93
N LEU A 217 7.42 10.75 32.87
CA LEU A 217 7.01 9.36 33.09
C LEU A 217 6.39 9.17 34.48
N ALA A 218 7.03 9.70 35.53
CA ALA A 218 6.51 9.64 36.89
C ALA A 218 5.19 10.39 37.04
N ALA A 219 5.03 11.55 36.38
CA ALA A 219 3.80 12.33 36.38
C ALA A 219 2.65 11.58 35.68
N LEU A 220 2.90 11.04 34.48
CA LEU A 220 1.93 10.23 33.73
C LEU A 220 1.49 8.98 34.51
N LYS A 221 2.43 8.30 35.19
CA LYS A 221 2.10 7.19 36.08
C LYS A 221 1.14 7.61 37.19
N ARG A 222 1.38 8.75 37.85
CA ARG A 222 0.46 9.29 38.87
C ARG A 222 -0.91 9.68 38.30
N GLN A 223 -0.98 10.03 37.03
CA GLN A 223 -2.23 10.30 36.31
C GLN A 223 -2.97 9.01 35.90
N GLY A 224 -2.39 7.83 36.15
CA GLY A 224 -3.01 6.54 35.90
C GLY A 224 -2.62 5.88 34.60
N ALA A 225 -1.54 6.32 33.93
CA ALA A 225 -1.04 5.64 32.74
C ALA A 225 -0.53 4.23 33.11
N ASP A 226 -0.89 3.23 32.30
CA ASP A 226 -0.44 1.84 32.41
C ASP A 226 0.33 1.33 31.18
N PHE A 227 0.58 2.24 30.23
CA PHE A 227 1.35 2.01 29.01
C PHE A 227 2.00 3.34 28.60
N PHE A 228 3.28 3.33 28.22
CA PHE A 228 3.98 4.57 27.84
C PHE A 228 4.47 4.53 26.39
N VAL A 229 4.27 5.64 25.68
CA VAL A 229 4.87 5.87 24.37
C VAL A 229 5.71 7.14 24.42
N LEU A 230 6.97 7.04 24.03
CA LEU A 230 7.94 8.12 24.03
C LEU A 230 8.27 8.49 22.58
N PHE A 231 8.11 9.76 22.22
CA PHE A 231 8.61 10.30 20.96
C PHE A 231 9.79 11.24 21.18
N GLY A 232 10.95 10.82 20.68
CA GLY A 232 12.18 11.61 20.66
C GLY A 232 12.09 12.80 19.70
N ALA A 233 12.62 13.96 20.08
CA ALA A 233 12.85 15.09 19.18
C ALA A 233 13.91 14.75 18.12
N SER A 234 14.84 13.87 18.48
CA SER A 234 15.83 13.21 17.63
C SER A 234 15.57 11.69 17.58
N ALA A 235 16.20 11.02 16.61
CA ALA A 235 16.21 9.57 16.54
C ALA A 235 17.05 8.99 17.70
N ILE A 236 16.58 7.88 18.27
CA ILE A 236 17.31 7.15 19.31
C ILE A 236 18.53 6.51 18.65
N ALA A 237 19.74 6.93 19.02
CA ALA A 237 20.97 6.49 18.36
C ALA A 237 21.71 5.38 19.13
N ASP A 238 21.57 5.32 20.45
CA ASP A 238 22.28 4.38 21.33
C ASP A 238 21.46 4.04 22.57
N ARG A 239 21.79 2.93 23.25
CA ARG A 239 21.18 2.56 24.54
C ARG A 239 21.45 3.55 25.66
N ARG A 240 22.42 4.46 25.50
CA ARG A 240 22.73 5.54 26.46
C ARG A 240 22.19 6.90 26.03
N ASP A 241 21.40 6.94 24.95
CA ASP A 241 20.72 8.15 24.51
C ASP A 241 19.65 8.59 25.54
N ILE A 242 19.05 9.76 25.34
CA ILE A 242 18.18 10.44 26.30
C ILE A 242 17.01 9.56 26.74
N LEU A 243 16.25 8.98 25.81
CA LEU A 243 15.06 8.18 26.12
C LEU A 243 15.38 6.89 26.89
N PRO A 244 16.29 6.02 26.41
CA PRO A 244 16.74 4.85 27.18
C PRO A 244 17.25 5.20 28.59
N ALA A 245 18.11 6.20 28.69
CA ALA A 245 18.71 6.60 29.97
C ALA A 245 17.65 7.14 30.95
N ALA A 246 16.66 7.88 30.46
CA ALA A 246 15.56 8.37 31.27
C ALA A 246 14.68 7.22 31.83
N ILE A 247 14.45 6.16 31.04
CA ILE A 247 13.73 4.97 31.52
C ILE A 247 14.50 4.31 32.68
N GLU A 248 15.80 4.09 32.52
CA GLU A 248 16.65 3.47 33.55
C GLU A 248 16.74 4.34 34.81
N GLN A 249 16.88 5.65 34.64
CA GLN A 249 16.91 6.62 35.75
C GLN A 249 15.58 6.66 36.52
N ALA A 250 14.46 6.47 35.82
CA ALA A 250 13.15 6.33 36.46
C ALA A 250 12.96 5.00 37.22
N GLY A 251 13.98 4.12 37.24
CA GLY A 251 13.93 2.79 37.87
C GLY A 251 13.40 1.69 36.94
N GLY A 252 13.20 2.00 35.66
CA GLY A 252 12.81 1.04 34.64
C GLY A 252 13.99 0.25 34.07
N ARG A 253 13.73 -0.54 33.04
CA ARG A 253 14.74 -1.29 32.28
C ARG A 253 14.53 -1.16 30.78
N VAL A 254 15.62 -1.11 30.04
CA VAL A 254 15.61 -1.29 28.58
C VAL A 254 15.63 -2.78 28.26
N ILE A 255 14.56 -3.30 27.66
CA ILE A 255 14.43 -4.71 27.26
C ILE A 255 15.20 -4.94 25.95
N HIS A 256 14.97 -4.09 24.95
CA HIS A 256 15.58 -4.24 23.64
C HIS A 256 15.69 -2.88 22.94
N PHE A 257 16.74 -2.69 22.14
CA PHE A 257 16.91 -1.49 21.32
C PHE A 257 17.24 -1.91 19.90
N GLY A 258 16.50 -1.31 18.96
CA GLY A 258 16.52 -1.63 17.55
C GLY A 258 15.58 -2.76 17.18
N MET A 259 15.31 -2.93 15.89
CA MET A 259 14.60 -4.11 15.38
C MET A 259 14.98 -4.35 13.92
N PRO A 260 14.94 -5.60 13.43
CA PRO A 260 15.22 -5.93 12.04
C PRO A 260 14.00 -5.67 11.12
N VAL A 261 13.30 -4.55 11.32
CA VAL A 261 12.13 -4.14 10.53
C VAL A 261 12.34 -2.72 10.02
N ASP A 262 11.99 -2.48 8.76
CA ASP A 262 12.25 -1.24 8.05
C ASP A 262 11.01 -0.81 7.24
N PRO A 263 10.42 0.38 7.52
CA PRO A 263 10.77 1.32 8.60
C PRO A 263 10.42 0.81 10.01
N GLY A 264 11.22 1.19 11.01
CA GLY A 264 11.00 0.83 12.43
C GLY A 264 12.27 0.52 13.22
N ASN A 265 13.40 0.39 12.53
CA ASN A 265 14.69 -0.10 13.01
C ASN A 265 15.28 0.55 14.27
N LEU A 266 14.87 1.77 14.65
CA LEU A 266 15.34 2.49 15.84
C LEU A 266 14.34 2.47 17.01
N MET A 267 13.39 1.54 16.99
CA MET A 267 12.44 1.34 18.09
C MET A 267 13.15 0.89 19.37
N LEU A 268 12.72 1.42 20.50
CA LEU A 268 13.17 1.04 21.83
C LEU A 268 12.03 0.37 22.59
N LEU A 269 12.28 -0.81 23.14
CA LEU A 269 11.37 -1.49 24.05
C LEU A 269 11.95 -1.46 25.47
N GLY A 270 11.16 -0.96 26.41
CA GLY A 270 11.49 -0.92 27.83
C GLY A 270 10.28 -1.25 28.70
N GLU A 271 10.52 -1.19 30.00
CA GLU A 271 9.52 -1.41 31.02
C GLU A 271 9.79 -0.48 32.21
N LEU A 272 8.74 0.02 32.84
CA LEU A 272 8.79 0.80 34.07
C LEU A 272 7.76 0.22 35.04
N ASP A 273 8.22 -0.35 36.16
CA ASP A 273 7.36 -0.99 37.18
C ASP A 273 6.36 -2.01 36.61
N GLY A 274 6.79 -2.88 35.69
CA GLY A 274 5.90 -3.85 35.02
C GLY A 274 5.08 -3.28 33.86
N MET A 275 5.08 -1.97 33.65
CA MET A 275 4.33 -1.32 32.55
C MET A 275 5.21 -1.19 31.31
N PRO A 276 4.69 -1.51 30.11
CA PRO A 276 5.44 -1.39 28.87
C PRO A 276 5.75 0.08 28.52
N VAL A 277 6.97 0.30 28.04
CA VAL A 277 7.43 1.59 27.50
C VAL A 277 7.94 1.36 26.09
N ILE A 278 7.41 2.08 25.10
CA ILE A 278 7.93 2.08 23.73
C ILE A 278 8.54 3.44 23.42
N GLY A 279 9.83 3.47 23.10
CA GLY A 279 10.43 4.59 22.38
C GLY A 279 10.16 4.44 20.90
N ALA A 280 9.23 5.24 20.39
CA ALA A 280 8.80 5.18 19.00
C ALA A 280 9.87 5.82 18.09
N PRO A 281 10.23 5.18 16.96
CA PRO A 281 11.14 5.76 15.99
C PRO A 281 10.49 6.96 15.29
N GLY A 282 11.30 7.88 14.75
CA GLY A 282 10.78 9.10 14.10
C GLY A 282 9.80 8.81 12.95
N CYS A 283 10.01 7.71 12.21
CA CYS A 283 9.12 7.27 11.14
C CYS A 283 7.73 6.85 11.63
N ALA A 284 7.53 6.51 12.91
CA ALA A 284 6.21 6.20 13.48
C ALA A 284 5.30 7.43 13.62
N ARG A 285 5.80 8.64 13.33
CA ARG A 285 4.99 9.87 13.20
C ARG A 285 4.17 9.89 11.91
N SER A 286 4.51 9.05 10.92
CA SER A 286 3.72 8.84 9.71
C SER A 286 2.57 7.85 9.98
N PRO A 287 1.42 7.94 9.29
CA PRO A 287 0.36 6.94 9.34
C PRO A 287 0.70 5.61 8.63
N ALA A 288 1.78 5.54 7.86
CA ALA A 288 2.21 4.31 7.17
C ALA A 288 2.53 3.18 8.17
N GLU A 289 2.45 1.92 7.70
CA GLU A 289 2.82 0.77 8.53
C GLU A 289 4.29 0.85 8.96
N ASN A 290 4.56 0.51 10.22
CA ASN A 290 5.87 0.60 10.83
C ASN A 290 6.13 -0.61 11.73
N GLY A 291 7.39 -1.00 11.91
CA GLY A 291 7.75 -2.03 12.90
C GLY A 291 7.28 -1.70 14.33
N PHE A 292 7.11 -0.42 14.65
CA PHE A 292 6.43 0.05 15.85
C PHE A 292 5.05 -0.57 16.04
N ASP A 293 4.26 -0.70 14.97
CA ASP A 293 2.90 -1.25 15.02
C ASP A 293 2.88 -2.72 15.43
N TRP A 294 3.84 -3.49 14.95
CA TRP A 294 3.96 -4.91 15.25
C TRP A 294 4.22 -5.15 16.75
N VAL A 295 5.02 -4.27 17.37
CA VAL A 295 5.28 -4.31 18.82
C VAL A 295 4.10 -3.76 19.61
N LEU A 296 3.54 -2.61 19.19
CA LEU A 296 2.39 -2.00 19.81
C LEU A 296 1.20 -2.98 19.89
N ASN A 297 0.80 -3.56 18.76
CA ASN A 297 -0.35 -4.46 18.68
C ASN A 297 -0.17 -5.71 19.56
N ARG A 298 1.03 -6.28 19.59
CA ARG A 298 1.32 -7.44 20.46
C ARG A 298 1.17 -7.10 21.94
N LEU A 299 1.73 -5.97 22.39
CA LEU A 299 1.63 -5.55 23.78
C LEU A 299 0.19 -5.21 24.17
N LEU A 300 -0.57 -4.56 23.27
CA LEU A 300 -1.99 -4.29 23.47
C LEU A 300 -2.82 -5.58 23.54
N ALA A 301 -2.43 -6.64 22.84
CA ALA A 301 -3.06 -7.96 22.92
C ALA A 301 -2.53 -8.83 24.08
N GLY A 302 -1.68 -8.27 24.96
CA GLY A 302 -1.08 -9.01 26.08
C GLY A 302 -0.11 -10.12 25.65
N LEU A 303 0.40 -10.07 24.42
CA LEU A 303 1.38 -11.02 23.91
C LEU A 303 2.80 -10.60 24.32
N PRO A 304 3.65 -11.54 24.75
CA PRO A 304 5.01 -11.23 25.16
C PRO A 304 5.84 -10.73 23.98
N VAL A 305 6.62 -9.67 24.19
CA VAL A 305 7.59 -9.16 23.24
C VAL A 305 8.98 -9.26 23.87
N THR A 306 9.67 -10.35 23.61
CA THR A 306 11.04 -10.59 24.10
C THR A 306 12.08 -10.17 23.05
N PRO A 307 13.37 -10.02 23.41
CA PRO A 307 14.44 -9.79 22.44
C PRO A 307 14.46 -10.82 21.30
N GLU A 308 14.18 -12.09 21.59
CA GLU A 308 14.10 -13.17 20.59
C GLU A 308 12.93 -12.94 19.62
N VAL A 309 11.78 -12.50 20.14
CA VAL A 309 10.64 -12.13 19.31
C VAL A 309 10.98 -10.96 18.40
N VAL A 310 11.61 -9.90 18.92
CA VAL A 310 11.95 -8.71 18.13
C VAL A 310 12.98 -9.05 17.05
N THR A 311 14.06 -9.75 17.40
CA THR A 311 15.11 -10.15 16.46
C THR A 311 14.62 -11.18 15.42
N GLY A 312 13.58 -11.95 15.73
CA GLY A 312 12.91 -12.85 14.78
C GLY A 312 12.06 -12.16 13.71
N LEU A 313 11.80 -10.85 13.82
CA LEU A 313 10.96 -10.10 12.88
C LEU A 313 11.64 -9.77 11.53
N GLY A 314 12.89 -10.22 11.32
CA GLY A 314 13.64 -9.91 10.11
C GLY A 314 13.07 -10.52 8.83
N VAL A 315 12.48 -11.71 8.92
CA VAL A 315 11.82 -12.35 7.77
C VAL A 315 10.49 -11.66 7.52
N GLY A 316 10.37 -10.99 6.37
CA GLY A 316 9.21 -10.14 6.07
C GLY A 316 9.28 -8.76 6.74
N GLY A 317 10.37 -8.44 7.45
CA GLY A 317 10.56 -7.15 8.13
C GLY A 317 10.82 -5.97 7.18
N LEU A 318 10.87 -6.18 5.87
CA LEU A 318 10.90 -5.09 4.90
C LEU A 318 9.46 -4.73 4.53
N LEU A 319 8.85 -3.85 5.32
CA LEU A 319 7.43 -3.48 5.20
C LEU A 319 7.14 -2.66 3.95
N MET A 320 8.07 -1.78 3.63
CA MET A 320 8.08 -1.04 2.39
C MET A 320 9.47 -1.21 1.80
N GLU A 321 9.55 -1.44 0.49
CA GLU A 321 10.84 -1.28 -0.19
C GLU A 321 11.16 0.20 -0.14
N ILE A 322 11.94 0.61 0.85
CA ILE A 322 12.39 1.98 0.89
C ILE A 322 13.37 2.12 -0.26
N ALA A 323 12.97 2.89 -1.26
CA ALA A 323 13.88 3.36 -2.28
C ALA A 323 15.02 4.22 -1.68
N SER A 324 15.05 4.45 -0.36
CA SER A 324 16.18 4.97 0.39
C SER A 324 17.01 3.84 1.03
N ARG A 325 17.91 3.27 0.25
CA ARG A 325 19.25 2.98 0.79
C ARG A 325 20.26 3.76 -0.03
N PRO A 326 20.92 4.80 0.53
CA PRO A 326 22.25 5.13 0.06
C PRO A 326 23.11 3.93 0.45
N GLN A 327 23.31 2.97 -0.46
CA GLN A 327 24.23 1.86 -0.18
C GLN A 327 25.65 2.44 -0.05
N PRO A 328 26.33 2.29 1.10
CA PRO A 328 27.75 2.58 1.19
C PRO A 328 28.49 1.45 0.49
N ARG A 329 29.12 1.76 -0.65
CA ARG A 329 30.17 0.97 -1.32
C ARG A 329 29.82 -0.52 -1.57
N GLN A 330 29.20 -0.80 -2.71
CA GLN A 330 29.74 -1.88 -3.55
C GLN A 330 30.82 -1.28 -4.46
N GLN A 331 32.06 -1.35 -3.98
CA GLN A 331 33.24 -1.11 -4.80
C GLN A 331 33.39 -2.26 -5.79
N GLY A 332 33.16 -1.97 -7.07
CA GLY A 332 33.40 -2.87 -8.19
C GLY A 332 33.77 -2.07 -9.44
N ALA A 333 34.99 -1.55 -9.42
CA ALA A 333 35.81 -1.11 -10.56
C ALA A 333 35.15 -0.29 -11.69
N GLY A 334 35.34 1.04 -11.66
CA GLY A 334 35.04 1.88 -12.82
C GLY A 334 35.30 3.37 -12.64
N LYS A 335 36.58 3.74 -12.44
CA LYS A 335 37.20 5.06 -12.68
C LYS A 335 36.50 6.30 -12.10
N PHE A 336 37.22 6.95 -11.20
CA PHE A 336 37.07 8.37 -10.88
C PHE A 336 36.92 9.22 -12.15
N SER A 337 35.81 9.95 -12.23
CA SER A 337 35.71 11.19 -12.99
C SER A 337 34.95 12.19 -12.14
N ALA A 338 35.68 13.18 -11.63
CA ALA A 338 35.09 14.38 -11.08
C ALA A 338 34.63 15.26 -12.26
N ALA A 339 33.32 15.29 -12.54
CA ALA A 339 32.62 16.40 -13.22
C ALA A 339 31.10 16.10 -13.34
N SER A 340 30.26 17.05 -12.89
CA SER A 340 28.84 17.27 -13.24
C SER A 340 27.80 16.24 -12.76
N ALA A 341 27.14 16.54 -11.63
CA ALA A 341 25.85 15.97 -11.28
C ALA A 341 24.75 16.62 -12.15
N SER A 342 24.31 15.95 -13.22
CA SER A 342 23.02 16.25 -13.84
C SER A 342 22.23 14.95 -13.95
N GLY A 343 21.20 14.80 -13.11
CA GLY A 343 20.26 13.70 -13.25
C GLY A 343 19.55 13.74 -14.61
N ARG A 344 18.98 12.61 -15.02
CA ARG A 344 18.31 12.44 -16.31
C ARG A 344 16.81 12.59 -16.14
N TYR A 345 16.19 13.60 -16.75
CA TYR A 345 14.77 13.90 -16.52
C TYR A 345 13.94 13.82 -17.79
N GLY A 346 12.75 13.24 -17.68
CA GLY A 346 11.75 13.19 -18.76
C GLY A 346 10.60 14.14 -18.51
N GLY A 347 9.94 14.60 -19.57
CA GLY A 347 8.75 15.43 -19.50
C GLY A 347 7.52 14.71 -20.04
N ILE A 348 6.38 14.89 -19.40
CA ILE A 348 5.07 14.51 -19.94
C ILE A 348 4.22 15.77 -20.00
N ILE A 349 3.85 16.20 -21.21
CA ILE A 349 2.89 17.29 -21.43
C ILE A 349 1.51 16.68 -21.61
N LEU A 350 0.60 16.96 -20.68
CA LEU A 350 -0.78 16.49 -20.72
C LEU A 350 -1.64 17.47 -21.53
N ALA A 351 -2.07 17.02 -22.71
CA ALA A 351 -2.81 17.82 -23.69
C ALA A 351 -4.08 17.11 -24.21
N ALA A 352 -4.58 16.09 -23.49
CA ALA A 352 -5.70 15.26 -23.93
C ALA A 352 -7.10 15.78 -23.51
N GLY A 353 -7.18 16.95 -22.86
CA GLY A 353 -8.43 17.50 -22.32
C GLY A 353 -9.43 17.95 -23.38
N SER A 354 -10.73 17.74 -23.12
CA SER A 354 -11.82 18.01 -24.08
C SER A 354 -12.23 19.49 -24.22
N SER A 355 -11.63 20.41 -23.46
CA SER A 355 -11.95 21.85 -23.48
C SER A 355 -13.46 22.17 -23.34
N SER A 356 -14.21 21.34 -22.61
CA SER A 356 -15.67 21.40 -22.51
C SER A 356 -16.24 22.75 -22.04
N ARG A 357 -15.44 23.54 -21.31
CA ARG A 357 -15.81 24.89 -20.79
C ARG A 357 -15.59 26.03 -21.79
N MET A 358 -15.05 25.77 -22.98
CA MET A 358 -14.68 26.79 -23.98
C MET A 358 -15.71 26.99 -25.09
N ALA A 359 -16.90 26.37 -24.98
CA ALA A 359 -18.04 26.52 -25.89
C ALA A 359 -17.65 26.38 -27.39
N GLY A 360 -17.00 25.27 -27.74
CA GLY A 360 -16.72 24.87 -29.13
C GLY A 360 -15.28 25.05 -29.63
N GLY A 361 -14.43 25.80 -28.91
CA GLY A 361 -13.01 25.97 -29.24
C GLY A 361 -12.08 25.12 -28.37
N ASN A 362 -10.90 24.76 -28.88
CA ASN A 362 -9.87 24.06 -28.09
C ASN A 362 -8.92 25.08 -27.44
N LYS A 363 -8.90 25.15 -26.10
CA LYS A 363 -8.05 26.14 -25.37
C LYS A 363 -6.56 26.01 -25.72
N LEU A 364 -6.11 24.80 -26.03
CA LEU A 364 -4.72 24.50 -26.35
C LEU A 364 -4.28 25.15 -27.68
N LEU A 365 -5.22 25.36 -28.60
CA LEU A 365 -5.00 25.96 -29.92
C LEU A 365 -5.32 27.46 -29.96
N ALA A 366 -5.74 28.05 -28.83
CA ALA A 366 -5.95 29.49 -28.72
C ALA A 366 -4.61 30.23 -28.89
N GLN A 367 -4.66 31.40 -29.52
CA GLN A 367 -3.47 32.23 -29.74
C GLN A 367 -3.20 33.11 -28.53
N LEU A 368 -1.96 33.11 -28.07
CA LEU A 368 -1.45 33.93 -26.99
C LEU A 368 -0.04 34.38 -27.38
N ASP A 369 0.24 35.69 -27.36
CA ASP A 369 1.57 36.23 -27.71
C ASP A 369 2.13 35.71 -29.05
N GLY A 370 1.25 35.51 -30.04
CA GLY A 370 1.59 35.06 -31.40
C GLY A 370 1.87 33.56 -31.56
N LYS A 371 1.62 32.74 -30.53
CA LYS A 371 1.73 31.27 -30.58
C LYS A 371 0.50 30.60 -29.97
N SER A 372 0.27 29.34 -30.28
CA SER A 372 -0.76 28.57 -29.58
C SER A 372 -0.38 28.36 -28.11
N VAL A 373 -1.37 28.22 -27.22
CA VAL A 373 -1.14 27.95 -25.78
C VAL A 373 -0.26 26.71 -25.58
N ILE A 374 -0.53 25.63 -26.32
CA ILE A 374 0.29 24.41 -26.22
C ILE A 374 1.71 24.61 -26.74
N ARG A 375 1.92 25.46 -27.75
CA ARG A 375 3.26 25.77 -28.27
C ARG A 375 4.14 26.45 -27.22
N HIS A 376 3.58 27.30 -26.36
CA HIS A 376 4.33 27.87 -25.23
C HIS A 376 4.86 26.79 -24.27
N VAL A 377 4.04 25.79 -23.95
CA VAL A 377 4.44 24.68 -23.06
C VAL A 377 5.47 23.77 -23.73
N ILE A 378 5.32 23.51 -25.03
CA ILE A 378 6.30 22.77 -25.83
C ILE A 378 7.65 23.50 -25.82
N ASP A 379 7.66 24.80 -26.16
CA ASP A 379 8.88 25.60 -26.20
C ASP A 379 9.56 25.67 -24.81
N ALA A 380 8.77 25.77 -23.73
CA ALA A 380 9.28 25.75 -22.36
C ALA A 380 9.95 24.40 -22.00
N ALA A 381 9.32 23.29 -22.36
CA ALA A 381 9.90 21.97 -22.16
C ALA A 381 11.18 21.77 -23.00
N GLU A 382 11.20 22.29 -24.23
CA GLU A 382 12.39 22.23 -25.09
C GLU A 382 13.56 23.04 -24.54
N ALA A 383 13.27 24.21 -23.98
CA ALA A 383 14.25 25.11 -23.37
C ALA A 383 14.78 24.66 -22.00
N SER A 384 14.28 23.54 -21.46
CA SER A 384 14.70 22.96 -20.18
C SER A 384 15.71 21.82 -20.34
N GLN A 385 16.24 21.34 -19.22
CA GLN A 385 17.15 20.18 -19.13
C GLN A 385 16.46 18.82 -19.32
N LEU A 386 15.17 18.78 -19.68
CA LEU A 386 14.47 17.53 -19.98
C LEU A 386 15.08 16.84 -21.22
N GLU A 387 15.45 15.56 -21.10
CA GLU A 387 16.05 14.79 -22.19
C GLU A 387 15.01 14.34 -23.22
N LYS A 388 13.92 13.76 -22.73
CA LYS A 388 12.84 13.23 -23.57
C LYS A 388 11.52 13.81 -23.09
N VAL A 389 10.75 14.37 -24.02
CA VAL A 389 9.45 14.98 -23.72
C VAL A 389 8.39 14.28 -24.55
N ILE A 390 7.34 13.81 -23.88
CA ILE A 390 6.18 13.16 -24.49
C ILE A 390 4.98 14.09 -24.42
N LEU A 391 4.39 14.41 -25.57
CA LEU A 391 3.12 15.12 -25.66
C LEU A 391 1.99 14.10 -25.74
N VAL A 392 1.16 14.02 -24.70
CA VAL A 392 0.01 13.11 -24.66
C VAL A 392 -1.24 13.86 -25.06
N THR A 393 -1.80 13.49 -26.21
CA THR A 393 -2.97 14.17 -26.80
C THR A 393 -4.20 13.25 -26.85
N GLY A 394 -5.35 13.81 -27.19
CA GLY A 394 -6.64 13.11 -27.26
C GLY A 394 -7.61 13.84 -28.19
N HIS A 395 -8.49 14.67 -27.62
CA HIS A 395 -9.43 15.47 -28.40
C HIS A 395 -8.72 16.42 -29.39
N MET A 396 -9.08 16.37 -30.67
CA MET A 396 -8.43 17.10 -31.77
C MET A 396 -6.92 16.84 -31.89
N ALA A 397 -6.51 15.58 -31.65
CA ALA A 397 -5.11 15.14 -31.63
C ALA A 397 -4.28 15.66 -32.81
N GLU A 398 -4.77 15.53 -34.05
CA GLU A 398 -4.02 15.94 -35.25
C GLU A 398 -3.59 17.40 -35.22
N ARG A 399 -4.49 18.31 -34.82
CA ARG A 399 -4.18 19.75 -34.74
C ARG A 399 -3.21 20.06 -33.60
N VAL A 400 -3.39 19.44 -32.44
CA VAL A 400 -2.49 19.62 -31.29
C VAL A 400 -1.09 19.06 -31.59
N ILE A 401 -1.02 17.96 -32.35
CA ILE A 401 0.25 17.37 -32.82
C ILE A 401 0.94 18.32 -33.81
N GLY A 402 0.20 18.95 -34.71
CA GLY A 402 0.76 19.92 -35.67
C GLY A 402 1.47 21.10 -35.00
N GLU A 403 1.04 21.52 -33.81
CA GLU A 403 1.75 22.57 -33.03
C GLU A 403 3.14 22.11 -32.52
N ALA A 404 3.38 20.80 -32.46
CA ALA A 404 4.67 20.20 -32.14
C ALA A 404 5.55 19.97 -33.39
N ASP A 405 5.13 20.40 -34.58
CA ASP A 405 5.96 20.26 -35.78
C ASP A 405 7.28 21.02 -35.60
N GLY A 406 8.37 20.37 -36.04
CA GLY A 406 9.74 20.88 -35.85
C GLY A 406 10.27 20.82 -34.41
N SER A 407 9.50 20.29 -33.46
CA SER A 407 9.93 20.07 -32.07
C SER A 407 10.62 18.71 -31.88
N ARG A 408 11.48 18.59 -30.86
CA ARG A 408 12.03 17.31 -30.36
C ARG A 408 11.03 16.50 -29.52
N VAL A 409 9.85 17.06 -29.24
CA VAL A 409 8.79 16.42 -28.46
C VAL A 409 8.14 15.29 -29.26
N ARG A 410 7.96 14.12 -28.65
CA ARG A 410 7.27 12.98 -29.27
C ARG A 410 5.80 12.98 -28.87
N ALA A 411 4.91 13.06 -29.84
CA ALA A 411 3.48 12.95 -29.56
C ALA A 411 3.00 11.49 -29.46
N VAL A 412 2.02 11.25 -28.58
CA VAL A 412 1.31 9.98 -28.42
C VAL A 412 -0.19 10.27 -28.24
N ILE A 413 -1.04 9.54 -28.96
CA ILE A 413 -2.50 9.69 -28.91
C ILE A 413 -3.07 8.75 -27.86
N ASN A 414 -3.82 9.30 -26.90
CA ASN A 414 -4.55 8.53 -25.89
C ASN A 414 -5.98 8.25 -26.38
N PRO A 415 -6.31 7.02 -26.82
CA PRO A 415 -7.68 6.68 -27.25
C PRO A 415 -8.68 6.66 -26.08
N GLY A 416 -8.20 6.48 -24.84
CA GLY A 416 -8.99 6.44 -23.61
C GLY A 416 -9.02 7.77 -22.85
N PHE A 417 -8.82 8.91 -23.50
CA PHE A 417 -8.72 10.21 -22.81
C PHE A 417 -9.97 10.57 -21.98
N ALA A 418 -11.12 9.98 -22.29
CA ALA A 418 -12.36 10.13 -21.53
C ALA A 418 -12.34 9.44 -20.14
N GLU A 419 -11.40 8.53 -19.88
CA GLU A 419 -11.19 7.89 -18.57
C GLU A 419 -10.51 8.83 -17.54
N GLY A 420 -10.09 10.00 -18.00
CA GLY A 420 -9.50 11.04 -17.17
C GLY A 420 -7.98 11.12 -17.21
N MET A 421 -7.43 12.09 -16.49
CA MET A 421 -6.01 12.47 -16.49
C MET A 421 -5.05 11.29 -16.21
N ALA A 422 -5.44 10.34 -15.36
CA ALA A 422 -4.62 9.17 -15.04
C ALA A 422 -4.27 8.33 -16.28
N SER A 423 -5.19 8.17 -17.24
CA SER A 423 -4.94 7.43 -18.48
C SER A 423 -3.80 8.06 -19.29
N SER A 424 -3.75 9.40 -19.35
CA SER A 424 -2.73 10.17 -20.07
C SER A 424 -1.36 10.11 -19.38
N ILE A 425 -1.32 10.18 -18.05
CA ILE A 425 -0.06 10.02 -17.30
C ILE A 425 0.55 8.64 -17.56
N ARG A 426 -0.24 7.57 -17.45
CA ARG A 426 0.22 6.19 -17.72
C ARG A 426 0.75 6.00 -19.12
N LEU A 427 0.08 6.60 -20.11
CA LEU A 427 0.52 6.53 -21.51
C LEU A 427 1.83 7.29 -21.73
N GLY A 428 1.97 8.47 -21.13
CA GLY A 428 3.21 9.24 -21.18
C GLY A 428 4.38 8.50 -20.55
N LEU A 429 4.16 7.87 -19.39
CA LEU A 429 5.19 7.08 -18.70
C LEU A 429 5.66 5.88 -19.52
N ARG A 430 4.74 5.14 -20.17
CA ARG A 430 5.09 4.02 -21.07
C ARG A 430 5.92 4.45 -22.27
N ALA A 431 5.80 5.71 -22.70
CA ALA A 431 6.52 6.24 -23.85
C ALA A 431 7.90 6.84 -23.47
N LEU A 432 8.13 7.09 -22.19
CA LEU A 432 9.41 7.56 -21.67
C LEU A 432 10.40 6.39 -21.45
N PRO A 433 11.72 6.63 -21.58
CA PRO A 433 12.73 5.66 -21.19
C PRO A 433 12.63 5.29 -19.71
N ASP A 434 13.02 4.06 -19.37
CA ASP A 434 13.00 3.57 -17.97
C ASP A 434 14.19 4.06 -17.13
N ASN A 435 15.23 4.61 -17.77
CA ASN A 435 16.48 5.02 -17.14
C ASN A 435 16.54 6.53 -16.80
N LEU A 436 15.41 7.08 -16.38
CA LEU A 436 15.30 8.47 -15.90
C LEU A 436 15.35 8.51 -14.37
N ASP A 437 15.81 9.64 -13.83
CA ASP A 437 15.81 9.92 -12.40
C ASP A 437 14.48 10.53 -11.93
N GLY A 438 13.82 11.31 -12.79
CA GLY A 438 12.51 11.87 -12.50
C GLY A 438 11.74 12.23 -13.75
N VAL A 439 10.43 12.41 -13.57
CA VAL A 439 9.50 12.82 -14.62
C VAL A 439 8.80 14.09 -14.20
N VAL A 440 8.87 15.12 -15.05
CA VAL A 440 8.13 16.36 -14.88
C VAL A 440 6.80 16.25 -15.61
N ILE A 441 5.70 16.36 -14.86
CA ILE A 441 4.34 16.40 -15.39
C ILE A 441 3.95 17.86 -15.61
N LEU A 442 3.70 18.21 -16.87
CA LEU A 442 3.31 19.53 -17.35
C LEU A 442 1.85 19.49 -17.82
N LEU A 443 1.10 20.56 -17.55
CA LEU A 443 -0.24 20.73 -18.10
C LEU A 443 -0.17 21.61 -19.36
N GLY A 444 -0.82 21.17 -20.44
CA GLY A 444 -0.73 21.81 -21.75
C GLY A 444 -1.37 23.21 -21.84
N ASP A 445 -2.10 23.63 -20.82
CA ASP A 445 -2.86 24.88 -20.73
C ASP A 445 -2.23 25.91 -19.78
N MET A 446 -0.97 25.72 -19.39
CA MET A 446 -0.24 26.61 -18.49
C MET A 446 0.91 27.33 -19.23
N PRO A 447 0.63 28.32 -20.08
CA PRO A 447 1.60 28.92 -21.01
C PRO A 447 2.66 29.81 -20.34
N ARG A 448 2.51 30.11 -19.04
CA ARG A 448 3.49 30.92 -18.29
C ARG A 448 4.57 30.11 -17.58
N ILE A 449 4.52 28.77 -17.68
CA ILE A 449 5.63 27.91 -17.24
C ILE A 449 6.79 28.07 -18.21
N THR A 450 7.99 28.31 -17.70
CA THR A 450 9.20 28.53 -18.51
C THR A 450 10.22 27.39 -18.32
N GLY A 451 11.17 27.25 -19.24
CA GLY A 451 12.26 26.27 -19.10
C GLY A 451 13.05 26.43 -17.80
N ALA A 452 13.36 27.66 -17.40
CA ALA A 452 14.05 27.94 -16.13
C ALA A 452 13.26 27.49 -14.90
N MET A 453 11.93 27.55 -14.95
CA MET A 453 11.07 27.05 -13.86
C MET A 453 11.09 25.53 -13.79
N ILE A 454 11.09 24.84 -14.94
CA ILE A 454 11.26 23.39 -15.01
C ILE A 454 12.63 22.99 -14.45
N ASP A 455 13.68 23.72 -14.82
CA ASP A 455 15.03 23.49 -14.33
C ASP A 455 15.16 23.75 -12.82
N ALA A 456 14.39 24.69 -12.26
CA ALA A 456 14.32 24.89 -10.82
C ALA A 456 13.72 23.67 -10.08
N LEU A 457 12.72 23.00 -10.66
CA LEU A 457 12.21 21.74 -10.11
C LEU A 457 13.27 20.64 -10.19
N ILE A 458 13.96 20.52 -11.33
CA ILE A 458 15.05 19.57 -11.53
C ILE A 458 16.19 19.79 -10.51
N ALA A 459 16.54 21.05 -10.23
CA ALA A 459 17.58 21.40 -9.27
C ALA A 459 17.18 21.12 -7.82
N ALA A 460 15.88 21.21 -7.49
CA ALA A 460 15.37 20.90 -6.15
C ALA A 460 15.17 19.39 -5.90
N HIS A 461 15.17 18.58 -6.96
CA HIS A 461 15.11 17.12 -6.85
C HIS A 461 16.44 16.57 -6.35
N ASP A 462 16.42 16.06 -5.12
CA ASP A 462 17.59 15.50 -4.46
C ASP A 462 17.21 14.20 -3.73
N ARG A 463 17.63 13.08 -4.32
CA ARG A 463 17.42 11.75 -3.76
C ARG A 463 18.13 11.54 -2.43
N SER A 464 19.22 12.26 -2.16
CA SER A 464 20.01 12.12 -0.93
C SER A 464 19.36 12.80 0.27
N GLU A 465 18.68 13.92 0.02
CA GLU A 465 17.90 14.67 1.03
C GLU A 465 16.44 14.19 1.13
N GLY A 466 16.04 13.18 0.35
CA GLY A 466 14.68 12.65 0.34
C GLY A 466 13.67 13.53 -0.39
N HIS A 467 14.13 14.48 -1.22
CA HIS A 467 13.29 15.34 -2.04
C HIS A 467 12.87 14.64 -3.34
N LEU A 468 12.00 13.62 -3.21
CA LEU A 468 11.61 12.74 -4.31
C LEU A 468 10.40 13.24 -5.10
N ILE A 469 9.60 14.14 -4.52
CA ILE A 469 8.49 14.81 -5.21
C ILE A 469 8.70 16.31 -5.08
N VAL A 470 8.84 17.02 -6.20
CA VAL A 470 9.02 18.48 -6.20
C VAL A 470 7.73 19.15 -6.68
N LEU A 471 7.13 19.93 -5.81
CA LEU A 471 5.85 20.61 -6.02
C LEU A 471 6.07 22.07 -6.38
N ALA A 472 5.55 22.51 -7.52
CA ALA A 472 5.44 23.94 -7.79
C ALA A 472 4.42 24.59 -6.85
N THR A 473 4.74 25.75 -6.28
CA THR A 473 3.81 26.54 -5.46
C THR A 473 3.65 27.97 -5.95
N ALA A 474 2.47 28.53 -5.68
CA ALA A 474 2.19 29.96 -5.75
C ALA A 474 1.63 30.40 -4.39
N GLU A 475 2.32 31.28 -3.67
CA GLU A 475 1.90 31.74 -2.34
C GLU A 475 1.66 30.56 -1.37
N ARG A 476 2.54 29.56 -1.37
CA ARG A 476 2.42 28.28 -0.61
C ARG A 476 1.20 27.43 -0.96
N LYS A 477 0.49 27.74 -2.05
CA LYS A 477 -0.56 26.87 -2.59
C LYS A 477 0.02 26.02 -3.70
N ARG A 478 -0.16 24.71 -3.59
CA ARG A 478 0.29 23.71 -4.58
C ARG A 478 -0.30 24.02 -5.96
N GLY A 479 0.55 23.88 -6.97
CA GLY A 479 0.28 24.11 -8.38
C GLY A 479 0.96 23.07 -9.26
N ASN A 480 1.25 23.43 -10.51
CA ASN A 480 1.98 22.62 -11.48
C ASN A 480 3.09 23.46 -12.11
N PRO A 481 4.16 22.87 -12.69
CA PRO A 481 4.40 21.43 -12.84
C PRO A 481 4.70 20.70 -11.53
N VAL A 482 4.70 19.37 -11.62
CA VAL A 482 5.17 18.50 -10.54
C VAL A 482 6.27 17.61 -11.11
N LEU A 483 7.41 17.52 -10.41
CA LEU A 483 8.45 16.54 -10.69
C LEU A 483 8.27 15.37 -9.73
N ILE A 484 8.26 14.15 -10.27
CA ILE A 484 8.11 12.92 -9.50
C ILE A 484 9.28 12.01 -9.83
N ASP A 485 10.02 11.56 -8.82
CA ASP A 485 11.07 10.58 -8.96
C ASP A 485 10.52 9.30 -9.62
N THR A 486 11.30 8.68 -10.51
CA THR A 486 10.91 7.43 -11.18
C THR A 486 10.65 6.27 -10.23
N ARG A 487 11.07 6.37 -8.96
CA ARG A 487 10.68 5.45 -7.88
C ARG A 487 9.18 5.32 -7.69
N PHE A 488 8.39 6.37 -7.97
CA PHE A 488 6.93 6.33 -7.90
C PHE A 488 6.28 5.90 -9.22
N ARG A 489 7.04 5.36 -10.19
CA ARG A 489 6.51 4.97 -11.48
C ARG A 489 5.38 3.95 -11.33
N GLU A 490 5.50 2.98 -10.43
CA GLU A 490 4.44 1.99 -10.21
C GLU A 490 3.18 2.62 -9.63
N ASP A 491 3.30 3.53 -8.66
CA ASP A 491 2.16 4.25 -8.10
C ASP A 491 1.47 5.12 -9.16
N LEU A 492 2.25 5.81 -10.01
CA LEU A 492 1.73 6.56 -11.14
C LEU A 492 1.02 5.64 -12.16
N MET A 493 1.49 4.41 -12.32
CA MET A 493 0.85 3.40 -13.17
C MET A 493 -0.47 2.86 -12.61
N GLN A 494 -0.70 3.00 -11.29
CA GLN A 494 -1.93 2.58 -10.60
C GLN A 494 -2.98 3.69 -10.48
N LEU A 495 -2.67 4.93 -10.88
CA LEU A 495 -3.63 6.03 -10.84
C LEU A 495 -4.92 5.72 -11.62
N GLN A 496 -6.05 6.20 -11.08
CA GLN A 496 -7.38 6.07 -11.68
C GLN A 496 -8.11 7.42 -11.68
N GLY A 497 -8.94 7.65 -12.70
CA GLY A 497 -9.78 8.85 -12.82
C GLY A 497 -9.01 10.16 -13.00
N ASP A 498 -9.62 11.25 -12.54
CA ASP A 498 -9.19 12.64 -12.80
C ASP A 498 -8.42 13.30 -11.64
N THR A 499 -8.13 12.58 -10.57
CA THR A 499 -7.43 13.16 -9.40
C THR A 499 -5.96 13.49 -9.69
N GLY A 500 -5.39 12.92 -10.76
CA GLY A 500 -3.98 13.09 -11.13
C GLY A 500 -3.05 12.57 -10.03
N ALA A 501 -1.84 13.13 -9.94
CA ALA A 501 -0.87 12.76 -8.92
C ALA A 501 -1.21 13.28 -7.50
N ARG A 502 -2.35 13.97 -7.26
CA ARG A 502 -2.67 14.54 -5.93
C ARG A 502 -2.76 13.50 -4.82
N HIS A 503 -3.32 12.33 -5.10
CA HIS A 503 -3.44 11.27 -4.09
C HIS A 503 -2.06 10.74 -3.69
N LEU A 504 -1.18 10.54 -4.68
CA LEU A 504 0.23 10.18 -4.48
C LEU A 504 0.95 11.23 -3.61
N ILE A 505 0.83 12.51 -3.96
CA ILE A 505 1.44 13.62 -3.21
C ILE A 505 0.93 13.65 -1.76
N GLY A 506 -0.37 13.39 -1.53
CA GLY A 506 -0.93 13.34 -0.19
C GLY A 506 -0.47 12.14 0.64
N ALA A 507 -0.21 11.00 -0.01
CA ALA A 507 0.30 9.79 0.64
C ALA A 507 1.79 9.87 1.01
N HIS A 508 2.56 10.73 0.31
CA HIS A 508 4.02 10.85 0.41
C HIS A 508 4.47 12.29 0.73
N ASP A 509 3.74 12.99 1.61
CA ASP A 509 4.03 14.38 2.01
C ASP A 509 5.43 14.55 2.64
N ASP A 510 5.98 13.47 3.22
CA ASP A 510 7.28 13.40 3.90
C ASP A 510 8.48 13.46 2.97
N VAL A 511 8.30 13.15 1.69
CA VAL A 511 9.34 13.21 0.64
C VAL A 511 9.06 14.31 -0.38
N CYS A 512 8.08 15.18 -0.09
CA CYS A 512 7.75 16.33 -0.90
C CYS A 512 8.62 17.53 -0.52
N THR A 513 9.12 18.24 -1.53
CA THR A 513 9.73 19.56 -1.39
C THR A 513 9.00 20.57 -2.27
N GLU A 514 8.96 21.83 -1.87
CA GLU A 514 8.21 22.89 -2.56
C GLU A 514 9.16 23.87 -3.25
N VAL A 515 8.83 24.25 -4.49
CA VAL A 515 9.52 25.29 -5.26
C VAL A 515 8.52 26.38 -5.61
N GLU A 516 8.73 27.58 -5.09
CA GLU A 516 7.87 28.72 -5.36
C GLU A 516 8.12 29.28 -6.77
N LEU A 517 7.16 29.14 -7.67
CA LEU A 517 7.21 29.66 -9.04
C LEU A 517 6.30 30.88 -9.25
N GLY A 518 5.63 31.34 -8.18
CA GLY A 518 4.68 32.44 -8.25
C GLY A 518 3.43 32.11 -9.06
N ARG A 519 2.73 33.14 -9.56
CA ARG A 519 1.42 33.01 -10.24
C ARG A 519 1.39 31.96 -11.36
N ALA A 520 2.50 31.78 -12.07
CA ALA A 520 2.62 30.82 -13.16
C ALA A 520 2.28 29.38 -12.73
N ALA A 521 2.60 28.97 -11.49
CA ALA A 521 2.31 27.61 -11.01
C ALA A 521 0.81 27.30 -10.87
N ARG A 522 -0.05 28.32 -10.88
CA ARG A 522 -1.49 28.19 -10.66
C ARG A 522 -2.34 28.86 -11.73
N LEU A 523 -1.72 29.28 -12.82
CA LEU A 523 -2.39 29.93 -13.94
C LEU A 523 -2.62 28.92 -15.06
N ASP A 524 -3.80 28.29 -15.04
CA ASP A 524 -4.35 27.53 -16.16
C ASP A 524 -5.36 28.38 -16.95
N LEU A 525 -5.56 28.04 -18.23
CA LEU A 525 -6.47 28.75 -19.13
C LEU A 525 -7.77 27.95 -19.32
N ASP A 526 -8.48 27.67 -18.23
CA ASP A 526 -9.67 26.82 -18.21
C ASP A 526 -10.95 27.47 -18.76
N THR A 527 -11.02 28.80 -18.81
CA THR A 527 -12.21 29.56 -19.25
C THR A 527 -11.87 30.66 -20.25
N ARG A 528 -12.86 31.12 -21.01
CA ARG A 528 -12.69 32.24 -21.96
C ARG A 528 -12.24 33.52 -21.26
N GLU A 529 -12.73 33.76 -20.06
CA GLU A 529 -12.35 34.91 -19.23
C GLU A 529 -10.89 34.82 -18.82
N SER A 530 -10.41 33.64 -18.41
CA SER A 530 -9.00 33.41 -18.05
C SER A 530 -8.06 33.61 -19.24
N LEU A 531 -8.46 33.13 -20.42
CA LEU A 531 -7.72 33.32 -21.67
C LEU A 531 -7.68 34.80 -22.07
N ALA A 532 -8.81 35.50 -22.05
CA ALA A 532 -8.90 36.91 -22.41
C ALA A 532 -8.12 37.81 -21.43
N ALA A 533 -8.14 37.47 -20.13
CA ALA A 533 -7.36 38.19 -19.10
C ALA A 533 -5.85 38.10 -19.32
N GLU A 534 -5.37 37.03 -19.96
CA GLU A 534 -3.98 36.87 -20.36
C GLU A 534 -3.68 37.45 -21.76
N GLY A 535 -4.67 38.03 -22.44
CA GLY A 535 -4.54 38.60 -23.79
C GLY A 535 -4.67 37.58 -24.91
N GLY A 536 -5.18 36.38 -24.63
CA GLY A 536 -5.36 35.32 -25.60
C GLY A 536 -6.68 35.42 -26.39
N VAL A 537 -6.69 34.86 -27.59
CA VAL A 537 -7.84 34.84 -28.49
C VAL A 537 -8.12 33.40 -28.93
N LEU A 538 -9.37 32.96 -28.79
CA LEU A 538 -9.81 31.67 -29.34
C LEU A 538 -9.75 31.73 -30.87
N THR A 539 -9.11 30.74 -31.47
CA THR A 539 -9.22 30.50 -32.90
C THR A 539 -10.59 29.85 -33.16
N GLU A 540 -11.40 30.44 -34.04
CA GLU A 540 -12.61 29.76 -34.52
C GLU A 540 -12.20 28.47 -35.25
N GLY A 541 -12.93 27.40 -34.95
CA GLY A 541 -12.59 26.01 -35.27
C GLY A 541 -12.29 25.76 -36.74
#